data_AF-A0A8H2WZ63-F1
#
_entry.id   AF-A0A8H2WZ63-F1
#
_cell.length_a   1.000
_cell.length_b   1.000
_cell.length_c   1.000
_cell.angle_alpha   90.00
_cell.angle_beta   90.00
_cell.angle_gamma   90.00
#
_symmetry.space_group_name_H-M   'P 1'
#
loop_
_entity.id
_entity.type
_entity.pdbx_description
1 polymer ?
#
loop_
_entity_poly.entity_id
_entity_poly.type
_entity_poly.pdbx_seq_one_letter_code
_entity_poly.pdbx_strand_id
1 'polypeptide(L)' 'MPTAHDIKTKNARYAQNARAGKTVPRASYRDRLAKKSPLGYTALTAVMFVVFGGVMFELVRLFFL' A
#
# COMPACT_ATOMS: atom_id res chain seq x y z
N MET A 1 -12.96 -4.63 -18.39
CA MET A 1 -13.71 -5.17 -17.22
C MET A 1 -13.70 -6.69 -17.30
N PRO A 2 -13.62 -7.42 -16.17
CA PRO A 2 -13.75 -8.88 -16.18
C PRO A 2 -15.13 -9.29 -16.69
N THR A 3 -15.21 -10.33 -17.51
CA THR A 3 -16.50 -10.85 -17.98
C THR A 3 -17.18 -11.69 -16.88
N ALA A 4 -18.49 -11.94 -17.00
CA ALA A 4 -19.22 -12.77 -16.04
C ALA A 4 -18.63 -14.19 -15.93
N HIS A 5 -18.11 -14.73 -17.04
CA HIS A 5 -17.42 -16.01 -17.05
C HIS A 5 -16.12 -15.98 -16.22
N ASP A 6 -15.35 -14.90 -16.33
CA ASP A 6 -14.11 -14.71 -15.55
C ASP A 6 -14.39 -14.62 -14.04
N ILE A 7 -15.52 -14.01 -13.66
CA ILE A 7 -15.93 -13.92 -12.25
C ILE A 7 -16.34 -15.29 -11.73
N LYS A 8 -17.15 -16.05 -12.50
CA LYS A 8 -17.60 -17.39 -12.11
C LYS A 8 -16.43 -18.36 -11.93
N THR A 9 -15.47 -18.33 -12.85
CA THR A 9 -14.26 -19.19 -12.76
C THR A 9 -13.37 -18.81 -11.58
N LYS A 10 -13.21 -17.52 -11.28
CA LYS A 10 -12.50 -17.06 -10.07
C LYS A 10 -13.19 -17.53 -8.79
N ASN A 11 -14.50 -17.37 -8.69
CA ASN A 11 -15.27 -17.77 -7.51
C ASN A 11 -15.20 -19.28 -7.27
N ALA A 12 -15.29 -20.09 -8.33
CA ALA A 12 -15.12 -21.54 -8.23
C ALA A 12 -13.74 -21.93 -7.65
N ARG A 13 -12.68 -21.27 -8.12
CA ARG A 13 -11.31 -21.48 -7.59
C ARG A 13 -11.19 -21.06 -6.13
N TYR A 14 -11.81 -19.94 -5.73
CA TYR A 14 -11.80 -19.50 -4.33
C TYR A 14 -12.57 -20.47 -3.42
N ALA A 15 -13.74 -20.94 -3.85
CA ALA A 15 -14.53 -21.93 -3.11
C ALA A 15 -13.79 -23.27 -2.95
N GLN A 16 -13.10 -23.74 -3.99
CA GLN A 16 -12.28 -24.96 -3.90
C GLN A 16 -11.12 -24.79 -2.93
N ASN A 17 -10.41 -23.66 -2.96
CA ASN A 17 -9.31 -23.38 -2.05
C ASN A 17 -9.77 -23.24 -0.59
N ALA A 18 -10.93 -22.62 -0.36
CA ALA A 18 -11.55 -22.52 0.96
C ALA A 18 -11.94 -23.91 1.51
N ARG A 19 -12.55 -24.76 0.68
CA ARG A 19 -12.87 -26.16 1.04
C ARG A 19 -11.62 -26.99 1.31
N ALA A 20 -10.53 -26.73 0.60
CA ALA A 20 -9.23 -27.37 0.81
C ALA A 20 -8.45 -26.82 2.02
N GLY A 21 -9.02 -25.88 2.79
CA GLY A 21 -8.37 -25.30 3.97
C GLY A 21 -7.11 -24.48 3.67
N LYS A 22 -6.90 -24.06 2.42
CA LYS A 22 -5.70 -23.31 2.03
C LYS A 22 -5.78 -21.87 2.56
N THR A 23 -5.03 -21.59 3.61
CA THR A 23 -4.88 -20.25 4.20
C THR A 23 -3.76 -19.43 3.58
N VAL A 24 -2.85 -20.09 2.84
CA VAL A 24 -1.66 -19.44 2.27
C VAL A 24 -2.06 -18.59 1.06
N PRO A 25 -1.77 -17.27 1.06
CA PRO A 25 -2.00 -16.42 -0.09
C PRO A 25 -1.15 -16.87 -1.28
N ARG A 26 -1.63 -16.62 -2.50
CA ARG A 26 -0.84 -16.88 -3.72
C ARG A 26 0.54 -16.22 -3.62
N ALA A 27 1.57 -16.85 -4.17
CA ALA A 27 2.92 -16.30 -4.22
C ALA A 27 2.92 -14.85 -4.77
N SER A 28 2.19 -14.61 -5.85
CA SER A 28 2.01 -13.27 -6.42
C SER A 28 1.40 -12.23 -5.48
N TYR A 29 0.58 -12.64 -4.50
CA TYR A 29 0.07 -11.75 -3.47
C TYR A 29 1.11 -11.48 -2.38
N ARG A 30 1.91 -12.50 -2.00
CA ARG A 30 3.02 -12.34 -1.07
C ARG A 30 4.09 -11.41 -1.62
N ASP A 31 4.43 -11.53 -2.90
CA ASP A 31 5.41 -10.66 -3.57
C ASP A 31 4.93 -9.21 -3.61
N ARG A 32 3.63 -8.99 -3.83
CA ARG A 32 3.03 -7.64 -3.80
C ARG A 32 3.05 -7.03 -2.40
N LEU A 33 2.81 -7.83 -1.37
CA LEU A 33 2.92 -7.39 0.01
C LEU A 33 4.37 -7.06 0.38
N ALA A 34 5.34 -7.89 -0.05
CA ALA A 34 6.75 -7.66 0.19
C ALA A 34 7.27 -6.37 -0.49
N LYS A 35 6.70 -6.00 -1.64
CA LYS A 35 7.02 -4.77 -2.37
C LYS A 35 6.27 -3.52 -1.89
N LYS A 36 5.38 -3.63 -0.89
CA LYS A 36 4.73 -2.43 -0.34
C LYS A 36 5.74 -1.59 0.40
N SER A 37 5.67 -0.28 0.19
CA SER A 37 6.45 0.69 0.97
C SER A 37 6.15 0.52 2.46
N PRO A 38 7.18 0.51 3.33
CA PRO A 38 7.01 0.36 4.77
C PRO A 38 6.37 1.61 5.40
N LEU A 39 6.48 2.77 4.75
CA LEU A 39 5.90 4.03 5.20
C LEU A 39 4.47 4.16 4.67
N GLY A 40 3.52 4.25 5.59
CA GLY A 40 2.15 4.64 5.27
C GLY A 40 2.06 6.12 4.89
N TYR A 41 0.95 6.52 4.28
CA TYR A 41 0.70 7.90 3.88
C TYR A 41 0.82 8.89 5.04
N THR A 42 0.36 8.51 6.24
CA THR A 42 0.47 9.33 7.46
C THR A 42 1.92 9.62 7.84
N ALA A 43 2.76 8.59 7.85
CA ALA A 43 4.19 8.73 8.14
C ALA A 43 4.89 9.58 7.08
N LEU A 44 4.55 9.39 5.80
CA LEU A 44 5.08 10.19 4.71
C LEU A 44 4.69 11.68 4.85
N THR A 45 3.43 11.97 5.17
CA THR A 45 2.95 13.33 5.40
C THR A 45 3.67 13.99 6.57
N ALA A 46 3.90 13.27 7.67
CA ALA A 46 4.64 13.79 8.82
C ALA A 46 6.09 14.13 8.45
N VAL A 47 6.79 13.25 7.73
CA VAL A 47 8.16 13.51 7.26
C VAL A 47 8.20 14.73 6.35
N MET A 48 7.27 14.82 5.38
CA MET A 48 7.17 15.98 4.49
C MET A 48 6.94 17.27 5.29
N PHE A 49 6.01 17.26 6.25
CA PHE A 49 5.74 18.43 7.09
C PHE A 49 6.96 18.89 7.87
N VAL A 50 7.73 17.98 8.47
CA VAL A 50 8.96 18.33 9.20
C VAL A 50 10.02 18.90 8.28
N VAL A 51 10.23 18.30 7.11
CA VAL A 51 11.23 18.78 6.14
C VAL A 51 10.86 20.16 5.60
N PHE A 52 9.63 20.33 5.11
CA PHE A 52 9.17 21.63 4.60
C PHE A 52 9.07 22.68 5.71
N GLY A 53 8.58 22.30 6.89
CA GLY A 53 8.48 23.19 8.04
C GLY A 53 9.84 23.69 8.52
N GLY A 54 10.84 22.81 8.60
CA GLY A 54 12.21 23.18 8.95
C GLY A 54 12.83 24.11 7.91
N VAL A 55 12.65 23.82 6.62
CA VAL A 55 13.13 24.71 5.54
C VAL A 55 12.45 26.07 5.61
N MET A 56 11.12 26.12 5.77
CA MET A 56 10.39 27.39 5.89
C MET A 56 10.81 28.19 7.12
N PHE A 57 10.99 27.53 8.26
CA PHE A 57 11.50 28.17 9.46
C PHE A 57 12.88 28.78 9.24
N GLU A 58 13.80 28.04 8.62
CA GLU A 58 15.16 28.53 8.35
C GLU A 58 15.15 29.70 7.37
N LEU A 59 14.29 29.68 6.34
CA LEU A 59 14.14 30.83 5.44
C LEU A 59 13.58 32.06 6.18
N VAL A 60 12.56 31.88 7.03
CA VAL A 60 12.02 32.98 7.82
C VAL A 60 13.10 33.57 8.73
N ARG A 61 13.91 32.71 9.36
CA ARG A 61 15.06 33.16 10.15
C ARG A 61 16.03 33.96 9.29
N LEU A 62 16.52 33.41 8.19
CA LEU A 62 17.50 34.09 7.31
C LEU A 62 17.05 35.46 6.79
N PHE A 63 15.75 35.64 6.51
CA PHE A 63 15.23 36.87 5.93
C PHE A 63 14.66 37.87 6.95
N PHE A 64 14.20 37.41 8.12
CA PHE A 64 13.46 38.25 9.07
C PHE A 64 14.02 38.26 10.50
N LEU A 65 15.04 37.45 10.82
CA LEU A 65 15.62 37.34 12.17
C LEU A 65 17.16 37.45 12.16
#